data_AF-A0A6I4Q5Y8-F1
#
_entry.id   AF-A0A6I4Q5Y8-F1
#
_cell.length_a   1.000
_cell.length_b   1.000
_cell.length_c   1.000
_cell.angle_alpha   90.00
_cell.angle_beta   90.00
_cell.angle_gamma   90.00
#
_symmetry.space_group_name_H-M   'P 1'
#
loop_
_entity.id
_entity.type
_entity.pdbx_description
1 polymer ?
#
loop_
_entity_poly.entity_id
_entity_poly.type
_entity_poly.pdbx_seq_one_letter_code
_entity_poly.pdbx_strand_id
1 'polypeptide(L)'
;MIKGKELKGLGGWLILVGIELIFCFIFIGYVTFSRLNAINFIGVWTQLLDPYSEMHTIHLGLFILGDMGLNCLFLLLNAYILFLYFTKSYKFPNFFIIFSSSFIVFKLIQRCWYLFIVLPFEVKFEFSFIKDIVIAIIYTCIWIAYVLKSVRVKNTFVNGRRSDGTYSSTVG
;
A
#
# COMPACT_ATOMS: atom_id res chain seq x y z
N MET A 1 -21.65 -15.99 29.97
CA MET A 1 -21.07 -14.72 29.49
C MET A 1 -19.55 -14.76 29.69
N ILE A 2 -18.79 -15.01 28.63
CA ILE A 2 -17.32 -15.05 28.71
C ILE A 2 -16.84 -13.60 28.79
N LYS A 3 -16.55 -13.16 30.01
CA LYS A 3 -15.94 -11.88 30.34
C LYS A 3 -14.66 -11.75 29.51
N GLY A 4 -14.62 -10.77 28.60
CA GLY A 4 -13.53 -10.52 27.66
C GLY A 4 -12.21 -10.23 28.37
N LYS A 5 -11.54 -11.29 28.82
CA LYS A 5 -10.13 -11.28 29.22
C LYS A 5 -9.32 -10.81 28.02
N GLU A 6 -9.00 -9.51 28.05
CA GLU A 6 -7.78 -8.92 27.54
C GLU A 6 -7.27 -9.47 26.20
N LEU A 7 -8.07 -9.33 25.13
CA LEU A 7 -7.54 -9.48 23.76
C LEU A 7 -6.63 -8.28 23.47
N LYS A 8 -5.40 -8.32 23.99
CA LYS A 8 -4.32 -7.35 23.79
C LYS A 8 -3.15 -8.03 23.07
N GLY A 9 -2.40 -7.27 22.28
CA GLY A 9 -1.22 -7.74 21.57
C GLY A 9 -1.48 -8.27 20.15
N LEU A 10 -0.37 -8.61 19.48
CA LEU A 10 -0.35 -9.16 18.11
C LEU A 10 -0.78 -10.62 18.17
N GLY A 11 -2.00 -10.94 17.72
CA GLY A 11 -2.55 -12.28 17.82
C GLY A 11 -3.86 -12.48 17.06
N GLY A 12 -4.27 -13.72 16.85
CA GLY A 12 -5.46 -14.07 16.06
C GLY A 12 -5.38 -13.53 14.63
N TRP A 13 -6.51 -13.03 14.11
CA TRP A 13 -6.61 -12.44 12.76
C TRP A 13 -5.69 -11.25 12.51
N LEU A 14 -5.14 -10.61 13.55
CA LEU A 14 -4.17 -9.53 13.39
C LEU A 14 -2.82 -10.05 12.84
N ILE A 15 -2.46 -11.32 13.11
CA ILE A 15 -1.25 -11.95 12.57
C ILE A 15 -1.32 -11.98 11.04
N LEU A 16 -2.50 -12.23 10.47
CA LEU A 16 -2.69 -12.26 9.01
C LEU A 16 -2.43 -10.89 8.39
N VAL A 17 -2.85 -9.80 9.04
CA VAL A 17 -2.50 -8.42 8.60
C VAL A 17 -0.98 -8.22 8.63
N GLY A 18 -0.30 -8.72 9.67
CA GLY A 18 1.15 -8.66 9.76
C GLY A 18 1.84 -9.43 8.64
N ILE A 19 1.38 -10.66 8.35
CA ILE A 19 1.89 -11.49 7.26
C ILE A 19 1.65 -10.81 5.91
N GLU A 20 0.46 -10.25 5.70
CA GLU A 20 0.12 -9.49 4.50
C GLU A 20 1.06 -8.31 4.29
N LEU A 21 1.34 -7.53 5.33
CA LEU A 21 2.26 -6.39 5.25
C LEU A 21 3.68 -6.83 4.88
N ILE A 22 4.19 -7.90 5.49
CA ILE A 22 5.51 -8.46 5.16
C ILE A 22 5.54 -8.98 3.72
N PHE A 23 4.52 -9.72 3.31
CA PHE A 23 4.42 -10.23 1.95
C PHE A 23 4.35 -9.09 0.94
N CYS A 24 3.57 -8.05 1.23
CA CYS A 24 3.48 -6.84 0.41
C CYS A 24 4.83 -6.13 0.30
N PHE A 25 5.58 -5.99 1.41
CA PHE A 25 6.93 -5.43 1.41
C PHE A 25 7.88 -6.20 0.49
N ILE A 26 7.93 -7.53 0.65
CA ILE A 26 8.80 -8.41 -0.15
C ILE A 26 8.39 -8.35 -1.62
N PHE A 27 7.09 -8.41 -1.91
CA PHE A 27 6.57 -8.40 -3.28
C PHE A 27 6.87 -7.08 -3.99
N ILE A 28 6.57 -5.93 -3.38
CA ILE A 28 6.89 -4.62 -3.95
C ILE A 28 8.40 -4.47 -4.11
N GLY A 29 9.19 -4.91 -3.12
CA GLY A 29 10.65 -4.88 -3.19
C GLY A 29 11.20 -5.70 -4.36
N TYR A 30 10.75 -6.95 -4.51
CA TYR A 30 11.13 -7.83 -5.61
C TYR A 30 10.77 -7.25 -6.97
N VAL A 31 9.52 -6.78 -7.14
CA VAL A 31 9.05 -6.18 -8.39
C VAL A 31 9.83 -4.92 -8.74
N THR A 32 10.13 -4.07 -7.75
CA THR A 32 10.91 -2.85 -7.95
C THR A 32 12.36 -3.19 -8.32
N PHE A 33 12.98 -4.12 -7.61
CA PHE A 33 14.35 -4.56 -7.87
C PHE A 33 14.51 -5.21 -9.25
N SER A 34 13.58 -6.10 -9.62
CA SER A 34 13.57 -6.73 -10.94
C SER A 34 13.48 -5.68 -12.05
N ARG A 35 12.67 -4.62 -11.86
CA ARG A 35 12.57 -3.54 -12.85
C ARG A 35 13.79 -2.64 -12.89
N LEU A 36 14.40 -2.35 -11.74
CA LEU A 36 15.66 -1.59 -11.66
C LEU A 36 16.77 -2.26 -12.45
N ASN A 37 16.87 -3.59 -12.38
CA ASN A 37 17.87 -4.35 -13.15
C ASN A 37 17.54 -4.43 -14.65
N ALA A 38 16.27 -4.43 -15.02
CA ALA A 38 15.85 -4.55 -16.41
C ALA A 38 15.87 -3.21 -17.18
N ILE A 39 15.83 -2.08 -16.49
CA ILE A 39 15.69 -0.76 -17.11
C ILE A 39 17.06 -0.17 -17.46
N ASN A 40 17.21 0.20 -18.74
CA ASN A 40 18.32 1.02 -19.20
C ASN A 40 18.02 2.51 -18.93
N PHE A 41 18.40 3.00 -17.77
CA PHE A 41 18.19 4.40 -17.36
C PHE A 41 18.75 5.42 -18.34
N ILE A 42 19.93 5.14 -18.92
CA ILE A 42 20.56 6.04 -19.89
C ILE A 42 19.70 6.12 -21.16
N GLY A 43 19.22 4.99 -21.66
CA GLY A 43 18.33 4.95 -22.84
C GLY A 43 17.01 5.69 -22.61
N VAL A 44 16.37 5.49 -21.45
CA VAL A 44 15.13 6.22 -21.10
C VAL A 44 15.40 7.72 -20.99
N TRP A 45 16.52 8.11 -20.37
CA TRP A 45 16.86 9.52 -20.20
C TRP A 45 17.19 10.22 -21.52
N THR A 46 17.92 9.56 -22.43
CA THR A 46 18.23 10.11 -23.76
C THR A 46 16.97 10.27 -24.59
N GLN A 47 16.02 9.35 -24.50
CA GLN A 47 14.74 9.44 -25.21
C GLN A 47 13.87 10.60 -24.69
N LEU A 48 13.94 10.92 -23.40
CA LEU A 48 13.19 12.04 -22.81
C LEU A 48 13.75 13.42 -23.19
N LEU A 49 15.06 13.50 -23.45
CA LEU A 49 15.76 14.75 -23.79
C LEU A 49 15.84 15.00 -25.30
N ASP A 50 15.53 14.00 -26.12
CA ASP A 50 15.59 14.13 -27.57
C ASP A 50 14.38 14.94 -28.09
N PRO A 51 14.60 16.15 -28.64
CA PRO A 51 13.53 16.98 -29.19
C PRO A 51 12.88 16.38 -30.45
N TYR A 52 13.50 15.35 -31.05
CA TYR A 52 12.95 14.60 -32.19
C TYR A 52 12.29 13.28 -31.79
N SER A 53 12.21 12.97 -30.50
CA SER A 53 11.52 11.76 -30.06
C SER A 53 10.03 11.82 -30.36
N GLU A 54 9.46 10.72 -30.85
CA GLU A 54 8.01 10.61 -31.01
C GLU A 54 7.33 10.85 -29.65
N MET A 55 6.22 11.60 -29.64
CA MET A 55 5.45 11.87 -28.41
C MET A 55 5.16 10.59 -27.61
N HIS A 56 4.92 9.47 -28.29
CA HIS A 56 4.67 8.17 -27.66
C HIS A 56 5.85 7.70 -26.79
N THR A 57 7.09 7.87 -27.27
CA THR A 57 8.32 7.50 -26.57
C THR A 57 8.54 8.35 -25.31
N ILE A 58 8.22 9.64 -25.37
CA ILE A 58 8.30 10.53 -24.19
C ILE A 58 7.32 10.09 -23.11
N HIS A 59 6.05 9.82 -23.49
CA HIS A 59 5.03 9.40 -22.53
C HIS A 59 5.36 8.07 -21.87
N LEU A 60 5.95 7.12 -22.61
CA LEU A 60 6.44 5.85 -22.08
C LEU A 60 7.60 6.05 -21.09
N GLY A 61 8.58 6.89 -21.43
CA GLY A 61 9.71 7.19 -20.54
C GLY A 61 9.26 7.82 -19.21
N LEU A 62 8.34 8.80 -19.27
CA LEU A 62 7.76 9.42 -18.07
C LEU A 62 6.94 8.42 -17.25
N PHE A 63 6.16 7.57 -17.90
CA PHE A 63 5.39 6.53 -17.23
C PHE A 63 6.30 5.56 -16.47
N ILE A 64 7.38 5.09 -17.11
CA ILE A 64 8.34 4.17 -16.48
C ILE A 64 9.01 4.83 -15.26
N LEU A 65 9.55 6.05 -15.41
CA LEU A 65 10.21 6.75 -14.31
C LEU A 65 9.25 7.06 -13.15
N GLY A 66 8.05 7.56 -13.47
CA GLY A 66 7.03 7.88 -12.48
C GLY A 66 6.57 6.64 -11.72
N ASP A 67 6.35 5.53 -12.43
CA ASP A 67 5.99 4.26 -11.80
C ASP A 67 7.10 3.75 -10.87
N MET A 68 8.36 3.79 -11.29
CA MET A 68 9.47 3.37 -10.44
C MET A 68 9.57 4.23 -9.18
N GLY A 69 9.55 5.55 -9.32
CA GLY A 69 9.61 6.47 -8.19
C GLY A 69 8.48 6.23 -7.19
N LEU A 70 7.26 5.99 -7.69
CA LEU A 70 6.10 5.74 -6.84
C LEU A 70 6.14 4.36 -6.18
N ASN A 71 6.57 3.29 -6.87
CA ASN A 71 6.76 1.99 -6.20
C ASN A 71 7.84 2.08 -5.10
N CYS A 72 8.93 2.82 -5.31
CA CYS A 72 9.93 3.08 -4.27
C CYS A 72 9.32 3.83 -3.07
N LEU A 73 8.50 4.85 -3.31
CA LEU A 73 7.79 5.56 -2.25
C LEU A 73 6.84 4.63 -1.47
N PHE A 74 6.05 3.81 -2.17
CA PHE A 74 5.15 2.85 -1.54
C PHE A 74 5.91 1.78 -0.75
N LEU A 75 7.09 1.36 -1.21
CA LEU A 75 7.95 0.44 -0.46
C LEU A 75 8.39 1.05 0.88
N LEU A 76 8.82 2.31 0.88
CA LEU A 76 9.20 3.04 2.09
C LEU A 76 8.01 3.25 3.05
N LEU A 77 6.84 3.62 2.51
CA LEU A 77 5.61 3.77 3.29
C LEU A 77 5.17 2.45 3.91
N ASN A 78 5.31 1.34 3.18
CA ASN A 78 5.00 0.01 3.68
C ASN A 78 5.94 -0.40 4.82
N ALA A 79 7.26 -0.15 4.68
CA ALA A 79 8.23 -0.36 5.74
C ALA A 79 7.89 0.46 7.01
N TYR A 80 7.47 1.71 6.83
CA TYR A 80 7.03 2.56 7.93
C TYR A 80 5.79 2.00 8.65
N ILE A 81 4.81 1.49 7.90
CA ILE A 81 3.62 0.86 8.48
C ILE A 81 3.96 -0.43 9.21
N LEU A 82 4.88 -1.22 8.66
CA LEU A 82 5.40 -2.42 9.31
C LEU A 82 6.09 -2.08 10.63
N PHE A 83 6.88 -1.00 10.67
CA PHE A 83 7.44 -0.47 11.90
C PHE A 83 6.36 -0.04 12.90
N LEU A 84 5.32 0.69 12.46
CA LEU A 84 4.18 1.07 13.32
C LEU A 84 3.42 -0.16 13.85
N TYR A 85 3.31 -1.21 13.05
CA TYR A 85 2.67 -2.47 13.42
C TYR A 85 3.44 -3.16 14.57
N PHE A 86 4.76 -3.32 14.43
CA PHE A 86 5.59 -3.96 15.46
C PHE A 86 5.77 -3.12 16.73
N THR A 87 5.83 -1.80 16.59
CA THR A 87 5.85 -0.87 17.74
C THR A 87 4.51 -0.72 18.43
N LYS A 88 3.44 -1.37 17.93
CA LYS A 88 2.08 -1.29 18.46
C LYS A 88 1.57 0.14 18.59
N SER A 89 1.97 1.00 17.66
CA SER A 89 1.62 2.43 17.69
C SER A 89 0.15 2.66 17.35
N TYR A 90 -0.51 3.59 18.06
CA TYR A 90 -1.89 4.00 17.77
C TYR A 90 -2.09 4.59 16.37
N LYS A 91 -1.00 5.01 15.70
CA LYS A 91 -1.03 5.53 14.34
C LYS A 91 -1.21 4.43 13.30
N PHE A 92 -0.87 3.18 13.63
CA PHE A 92 -0.93 2.04 12.70
C PHE A 92 -2.26 1.93 11.95
N PRO A 93 -3.44 1.90 12.62
CA PRO A 93 -4.71 1.68 11.93
C PRO A 93 -5.02 2.75 10.89
N ASN A 94 -4.76 4.02 11.21
CA ASN A 94 -5.01 5.14 10.30
C ASN A 94 -4.06 5.09 9.10
N PHE A 95 -2.76 4.88 9.34
CA PHE A 95 -1.78 4.80 8.26
C PHE A 95 -2.02 3.57 7.36
N PHE A 96 -2.42 2.43 7.93
CA PHE A 96 -2.77 1.24 7.16
C PHE A 96 -3.92 1.50 6.18
N ILE A 97 -4.98 2.19 6.62
CA ILE A 97 -6.15 2.49 5.78
C ILE A 97 -5.79 3.48 4.66
N ILE A 98 -5.05 4.54 5.01
CA ILE A 98 -4.59 5.54 4.03
C ILE A 98 -3.70 4.87 2.99
N PHE A 99 -2.74 4.06 3.43
CA PHE A 99 -1.85 3.33 2.52
C PHE A 99 -2.60 2.36 1.62
N SER A 100 -3.48 1.52 2.18
CA SER A 100 -4.20 0.51 1.41
C SER A 100 -5.12 1.15 0.36
N SER A 101 -5.81 2.22 0.73
CA SER A 101 -6.65 2.99 -0.20
C SER A 101 -5.83 3.68 -1.29
N SER A 102 -4.77 4.39 -0.90
CA SER A 102 -3.90 5.11 -1.85
C SER A 102 -3.18 4.16 -2.80
N PHE A 103 -2.76 2.98 -2.32
CA PHE A 103 -2.09 1.98 -3.13
C PHE A 103 -3.00 1.45 -4.25
N ILE A 104 -4.26 1.13 -3.95
CA ILE A 104 -5.23 0.70 -4.97
C ILE A 104 -5.51 1.81 -5.97
N VAL A 105 -5.81 3.01 -5.50
CA VAL A 105 -6.10 4.15 -6.38
C VAL A 105 -4.91 4.39 -7.31
N PHE A 106 -3.69 4.33 -6.78
CA PHE A 106 -2.49 4.46 -7.59
C PHE A 106 -2.34 3.35 -8.63
N LYS A 107 -2.51 2.08 -8.24
CA LYS A 107 -2.48 0.94 -9.17
C LYS A 107 -3.54 1.06 -10.27
N LEU A 108 -4.73 1.57 -9.95
CA LEU A 108 -5.80 1.81 -10.92
C LEU A 108 -5.42 2.91 -11.92
N ILE A 109 -4.97 4.07 -11.42
CA ILE A 109 -4.52 5.19 -12.27
C ILE A 109 -3.41 4.71 -13.21
N GLN A 110 -2.41 4.01 -12.66
CA GLN A 110 -1.31 3.48 -13.43
C GLN A 110 -1.76 2.50 -14.52
N ARG A 111 -2.72 1.61 -14.20
CA ARG A 111 -3.26 0.65 -15.17
C ARG A 111 -4.08 1.37 -16.26
N CYS A 112 -4.92 2.34 -15.91
CA CYS A 112 -5.65 3.15 -16.88
C CYS A 112 -4.71 3.95 -17.79
N TRP A 113 -3.64 4.50 -17.23
CA TRP A 113 -2.61 5.23 -17.98
C TRP A 113 -1.87 4.31 -18.96
N TYR A 114 -1.47 3.11 -18.48
CA TYR A 114 -0.87 2.09 -19.34
C TYR A 114 -1.78 1.71 -20.49
N LEU A 115 -3.08 1.50 -20.21
CA LEU A 115 -4.08 1.22 -21.22
C LEU A 115 -4.19 2.37 -22.24
N PHE A 116 -4.24 3.63 -21.80
CA PHE A 116 -4.32 4.77 -22.71
C PHE A 116 -3.10 4.92 -23.63
N ILE A 117 -1.90 4.60 -23.11
CA ILE A 117 -0.66 4.68 -23.89
C ILE A 117 -0.50 3.46 -24.81
N VAL A 118 -0.78 2.24 -24.35
CA VAL A 118 -0.40 0.99 -25.03
C VAL A 118 -1.55 0.34 -25.81
N LEU A 119 -2.82 0.49 -25.40
CA LEU A 119 -3.98 -0.06 -26.13
C LEU A 119 -4.14 0.44 -27.56
N PRO A 120 -3.80 1.68 -27.95
CA PRO A 120 -3.99 2.12 -29.33
C PRO A 120 -3.22 1.28 -30.35
N PHE A 121 -2.22 0.51 -29.89
CA PHE A 121 -1.29 -0.18 -30.77
C PHE A 121 -1.44 -1.71 -30.76
N GLU A 122 -1.67 -2.40 -29.62
CA GLU A 122 -1.56 -3.88 -29.62
C GLU A 122 -2.46 -4.72 -28.69
N VAL A 123 -3.33 -4.15 -27.84
CA VAL A 123 -4.02 -4.95 -26.80
C VAL A 123 -5.54 -4.98 -26.99
N LYS A 124 -6.13 -6.19 -27.05
CA LYS A 124 -7.58 -6.37 -26.95
C LYS A 124 -8.00 -6.23 -25.49
N PHE A 125 -9.06 -5.49 -25.22
CA PHE A 125 -9.63 -5.40 -23.90
C PHE A 125 -10.13 -6.78 -23.44
N GLU A 126 -9.47 -7.39 -22.47
CA GLU A 126 -9.88 -8.69 -21.92
C GLU A 126 -10.67 -8.53 -20.61
N PHE A 127 -11.65 -9.41 -20.40
CA PHE A 127 -12.42 -9.45 -19.16
C PHE A 127 -11.56 -9.74 -17.91
N SER A 128 -10.40 -10.39 -18.10
CA SER A 128 -9.39 -10.61 -17.07
C SER A 128 -8.97 -9.30 -16.38
N PHE A 129 -8.89 -8.20 -17.11
CA PHE A 129 -8.47 -6.90 -16.57
C PHE A 129 -9.41 -6.37 -15.48
N ILE A 130 -10.72 -6.45 -15.72
CA ILE A 130 -11.73 -6.00 -14.77
C ILE A 130 -11.75 -6.93 -13.55
N LYS A 131 -11.67 -8.24 -13.79
CA LYS A 131 -11.73 -9.27 -12.74
C LYS A 131 -10.67 -9.04 -11.66
N ASP A 132 -9.42 -8.82 -12.05
CA ASP A 132 -8.32 -8.63 -11.10
C ASP A 132 -8.50 -7.38 -10.24
N ILE A 133 -9.01 -6.30 -10.85
CA ILE A 133 -9.30 -5.03 -10.17
C ILE A 133 -10.39 -5.24 -9.12
N VAL A 134 -11.50 -5.88 -9.49
CA VAL A 134 -12.64 -6.11 -8.60
C VAL A 134 -12.21 -6.97 -7.41
N ILE A 135 -11.44 -8.03 -7.64
CA ILE A 135 -10.91 -8.89 -6.56
C ILE A 135 -10.01 -8.09 -5.61
N ALA A 136 -9.11 -7.26 -6.14
CA ALA A 136 -8.22 -6.44 -5.31
C ALA A 136 -9.00 -5.44 -4.43
N ILE A 137 -10.03 -4.79 -4.98
CA ILE A 137 -10.89 -3.85 -4.25
C ILE A 137 -11.61 -4.57 -3.11
N ILE A 138 -12.28 -5.69 -3.40
CA ILE A 138 -13.01 -6.48 -2.39
C ILE A 138 -12.07 -6.92 -1.27
N TYR A 139 -10.91 -7.47 -1.64
CA TYR A 139 -9.90 -7.93 -0.70
C TYR A 139 -9.45 -6.81 0.25
N THR A 140 -9.14 -5.62 -0.27
CA THR A 140 -8.73 -4.50 0.58
C THR A 140 -9.87 -3.92 1.41
N CYS A 141 -11.09 -3.88 0.88
CA CYS A 141 -12.25 -3.46 1.66
C CYS A 141 -12.46 -4.36 2.90
N ILE A 142 -12.25 -5.68 2.75
CA ILE A 142 -12.33 -6.63 3.86
C ILE A 142 -11.31 -6.27 4.95
N TRP A 143 -10.06 -6.03 4.57
CA TRP A 143 -9.00 -5.68 5.52
C TRP A 143 -9.19 -4.33 6.19
N ILE A 144 -9.62 -3.31 5.43
CA ILE A 144 -9.96 -1.99 5.99
C ILE A 144 -11.09 -2.11 7.01
N ALA A 145 -12.17 -2.84 6.66
CA ALA A 145 -13.29 -3.06 7.56
C ALA A 145 -12.88 -3.82 8.83
N TYR A 146 -11.99 -4.81 8.70
CA TYR A 146 -11.41 -5.55 9.82
C TYR A 146 -10.62 -4.62 10.75
N VAL A 147 -9.70 -3.82 10.22
CA VAL A 147 -8.87 -2.89 11.01
C VAL A 147 -9.72 -1.86 11.76
N LEU A 148 -10.81 -1.37 11.14
CA LEU A 148 -11.72 -0.40 11.77
C LEU A 148 -12.61 -1.00 12.87
N LYS A 149 -13.20 -2.18 12.64
CA LYS A 149 -14.17 -2.79 13.57
C LYS A 149 -13.55 -3.69 14.63
N SER A 150 -12.33 -4.22 14.41
CA SER A 150 -11.72 -5.19 15.31
C SER A 150 -11.46 -4.62 16.70
N VAL A 151 -12.11 -5.22 17.71
CA VAL A 151 -11.89 -4.92 19.13
C VAL A 151 -10.43 -5.14 19.52
N ARG A 152 -9.77 -6.15 18.94
CA ARG A 152 -8.35 -6.43 19.19
C ARG A 152 -7.44 -5.33 18.64
N VAL A 153 -7.75 -4.76 17.47
CA VAL A 153 -6.98 -3.62 16.92
C VAL A 153 -7.08 -2.41 17.86
N LYS A 154 -8.29 -2.07 18.31
CA LYS A 154 -8.49 -0.99 19.28
C LYS A 154 -7.75 -1.26 20.59
N ASN A 155 -7.80 -2.49 21.10
CA ASN A 155 -7.11 -2.86 22.34
C ASN A 155 -5.57 -2.86 22.22
N THR A 156 -5.03 -3.27 21.07
CA THR A 156 -3.57 -3.38 20.86
C THR A 156 -2.92 -2.05 20.52
N PHE A 157 -3.59 -1.20 19.73
CA PHE A 157 -2.99 0.03 19.22
C PHE A 157 -3.57 1.29 19.88
N VAL A 158 -4.83 1.32 20.34
CA VAL A 158 -5.51 2.56 20.74
C VAL A 158 -5.67 2.71 22.27
N ASN A 159 -5.90 1.63 23.01
CA ASN A 159 -6.23 1.70 24.45
C ASN A 159 -5.11 2.25 25.36
N GLY A 160 -3.85 2.25 24.93
CA GLY A 160 -2.73 2.78 25.72
C GLY A 160 -2.77 4.30 25.96
N ARG A 161 -3.72 5.03 25.35
CA ARG A 161 -3.83 6.49 25.44
C ARG A 161 -4.79 6.98 26.54
N ARG A 162 -5.50 6.07 27.23
CA ARG A 162 -6.60 6.42 28.14
C ARG A 162 -6.27 6.35 29.63
N SER A 163 -5.06 5.93 30.00
CA SER A 163 -4.63 5.75 31.40
C SER A 163 -3.94 6.97 32.03
N ASP A 164 -3.62 8.00 31.24
CA ASP A 164 -2.61 8.98 31.64
C ASP A 164 -3.22 10.28 32.19
N GLY A 165 -4.55 10.32 32.34
CA GLY A 165 -5.30 11.55 32.67
C GLY A 165 -6.28 11.46 33.84
N THR A 166 -6.20 10.43 34.70
CA THR A 166 -7.21 10.21 35.76
C THR A 166 -6.66 10.06 37.18
N TYR A 167 -5.39 10.44 37.43
CA TYR A 167 -4.78 10.33 38.77
C TYR A 167 -4.35 11.67 39.40
N SER A 168 -4.77 12.83 38.87
CA SER A 168 -4.39 14.15 39.44
C SER A 168 -5.54 14.97 40.02
N SER A 169 -6.65 14.34 40.47
CA SER A 169 -7.80 15.10 41.01
C SER A 169 -8.41 14.55 42.30
N THR A 170 -7.65 13.80 43.12
CA THR A 170 -8.13 13.34 44.44
C THR A 170 -7.14 13.54 45.58
N VAL A 171 -6.28 14.56 45.52
CA VAL A 171 -5.57 15.08 46.70
C VAL A 171 -5.46 16.60 46.57
N GLY A 172 -6.27 17.32 47.34
CA GLY A 172 -6.37 18.77 47.38
C GLY A 172 -7.62 19.20 48.12
#